data_AF-A0A644Z9V7-F1
#
_entry.id   AF-A0A644Z9V7-F1
#
_cell.length_a   1.000
_cell.length_b   1.000
_cell.length_c   1.000
_cell.angle_alpha   90.00
_cell.angle_beta   90.00
_cell.angle_gamma   90.00
#
_symmetry.space_group_name_H-M   'P 1'
#
loop_
_entity.id
_entity.type
_entity.pdbx_description
1 polymer ?
#
loop_
_entity_poly.entity_id
_entity_poly.type
_entity_poly.pdbx_seq_one_letter_code
_entity_poly.pdbx_strand_id
1 'polypeptide(L)'
;MIAEVVPVVGPIVVAVPATFLAYADSPVLALKIALFYFVFYQIDAHYLMPKIMGKSIQLHPVLLILSLLIGAKLFGILGLLFAVPVAAVCKVLYKHLWHFSEDKKVQ
;
A
#
# COMPACT_ATOMS: atom_id res chain seq x y z
N MET A 1 15.28 -4.91 3.41
CA MET A 1 15.29 -3.49 3.80
C MET A 1 14.91 -2.54 2.68
N ILE A 2 15.61 -2.44 1.53
CA ILE A 2 15.23 -1.45 0.48
C ILE A 2 13.97 -1.88 -0.32
N ALA A 3 13.74 -3.19 -0.52
CA ALA A 3 12.57 -3.72 -1.24
C ALA A 3 11.27 -3.75 -0.40
N GLU A 4 11.34 -3.45 0.90
CA GLU A 4 10.16 -3.43 1.81
C GLU A 4 9.40 -2.10 1.76
N VAL A 5 9.97 -1.08 1.10
CA VAL A 5 9.34 0.24 0.93
C VAL A 5 8.08 0.14 0.03
N VAL A 6 8.00 -0.91 -0.80
CA VAL A 6 6.79 -1.27 -1.54
C VAL A 6 6.46 -2.72 -1.19
N PRO A 7 5.44 -2.98 -0.35
CA PRO A 7 5.18 -4.31 0.20
C PRO A 7 5.01 -5.43 -0.84
N VAL A 8 4.59 -5.07 -2.06
CA VAL A 8 4.38 -5.99 -3.17
C VAL A 8 5.70 -6.42 -3.85
N VAL A 9 6.74 -5.60 -3.76
CA VAL A 9 7.98 -5.79 -4.52
C VAL A 9 8.91 -6.80 -3.83
N GLY A 10 8.92 -6.83 -2.49
CA GLY A 10 9.75 -7.75 -1.72
C GLY A 10 9.57 -9.23 -2.09
N PRO A 11 8.34 -9.79 -2.03
CA PRO A 11 8.11 -11.19 -2.34
C PRO A 11 8.47 -11.57 -3.78
N ILE A 12 8.16 -10.71 -4.75
CA ILE A 12 8.40 -10.97 -6.18
C ILE A 12 9.89 -10.95 -6.50
N VAL A 13 10.63 -9.96 -5.97
CA VAL A 13 12.07 -9.80 -6.21
C VAL A 13 12.88 -10.96 -5.63
N VAL A 14 12.39 -11.61 -4.58
CA VAL A 14 13.02 -12.80 -3.99
C VAL A 14 12.59 -14.08 -4.73
N ALA A 15 11.31 -14.21 -5.09
CA ALA A 15 10.78 -15.40 -5.75
C ALA A 15 11.42 -15.65 -7.11
N VAL A 16 11.59 -14.62 -7.94
CA VAL A 16 12.11 -14.75 -9.32
C VAL A 16 13.52 -15.37 -9.37
N PRO A 17 14.55 -14.82 -8.71
CA PRO A 17 15.90 -15.42 -8.74
C PRO A 17 15.94 -16.76 -8.01
N ALA A 18 15.15 -16.97 -6.96
CA ALA A 18 15.10 -18.24 -6.24
C ALA A 18 14.54 -19.39 -7.11
N THR A 19 13.47 -19.13 -7.87
CA THR A 19 12.93 -20.11 -8.82
C THR A 19 13.91 -20.36 -9.97
N PHE A 20 14.61 -19.33 -10.45
CA PHE A 20 15.59 -19.47 -11.53
C PHE A 20 16.82 -20.29 -11.10
N LEU A 21 17.32 -20.08 -9.88
CA LEU A 21 18.38 -20.89 -9.27
C LEU A 21 17.96 -22.34 -9.09
N ALA A 22 16.75 -22.59 -8.59
CA ALA A 22 16.27 -23.96 -8.42
C ALA A 22 15.99 -24.68 -9.74
N TYR A 23 15.71 -23.94 -10.81
CA TYR A 23 15.61 -24.51 -12.15
C TYR A 23 16.95 -25.04 -12.66
N ALA A 24 18.06 -24.39 -12.27
CA ALA A 24 19.40 -24.86 -12.62
C ALA A 24 19.75 -26.21 -11.97
N ASP A 25 19.23 -26.50 -10.77
CA ASP A 25 19.42 -27.80 -10.10
C ASP A 25 18.43 -28.87 -10.59
N SER A 26 17.13 -28.56 -10.61
CA SER A 26 16.11 -29.51 -11.04
C SER A 26 14.79 -28.82 -11.40
N PRO A 27 14.15 -29.16 -12.54
CA PRO A 27 12.84 -28.62 -12.90
C PRO A 27 11.76 -28.90 -11.84
N VAL A 28 11.85 -30.04 -11.16
CA VAL A 28 10.89 -30.43 -10.10
C VAL A 28 11.07 -29.57 -8.85
N LEU A 29 12.31 -29.19 -8.52
CA LEU A 29 12.61 -28.29 -7.41
C LEU A 29 12.11 -26.88 -7.72
N ALA A 30 12.33 -26.39 -8.93
CA ALA A 30 11.82 -25.09 -9.39
C ALA A 30 10.30 -24.99 -9.27
N LEU A 31 9.58 -26.05 -9.67
CA LEU A 31 8.12 -26.10 -9.56
C LEU A 31 7.64 -26.03 -8.11
N LYS A 32 8.31 -26.74 -7.19
CA LYS A 32 8.01 -26.70 -5.76
C LYS A 32 8.23 -25.30 -5.16
N ILE A 33 9.34 -24.65 -5.52
CA ILE A 33 9.65 -23.29 -5.03
C ILE A 33 8.68 -22.26 -5.60
N ALA A 34 8.39 -22.33 -6.90
CA ALA A 34 7.40 -21.45 -7.53
C ALA A 34 6.02 -21.59 -6.88
N LEU A 35 5.57 -22.83 -6.62
CA LEU A 35 4.29 -23.08 -5.95
C LEU A 35 4.28 -22.56 -4.52
N PHE A 36 5.37 -22.75 -3.77
CA PHE A 36 5.51 -22.22 -2.41
C PHE A 36 5.40 -20.69 -2.39
N TYR A 37 6.15 -19.99 -3.25
CA TYR A 37 6.08 -18.54 -3.33
C TYR A 37 4.73 -18.02 -3.82
N PHE A 38 4.06 -18.75 -4.73
CA PHE A 38 2.72 -18.40 -5.16
C PHE A 38 1.71 -18.44 -4.01
N VAL A 39 1.73 -19.51 -3.22
CA VAL A 39 0.85 -19.64 -2.04
C VAL A 39 1.20 -18.58 -0.99
N PHE A 40 2.49 -18.38 -0.72
CA PHE A 40 2.96 -17.35 0.20
C PHE A 40 2.47 -15.95 -0.22
N TYR A 41 2.63 -15.59 -1.50
CA TYR A 41 2.19 -14.31 -2.04
C TYR A 41 0.68 -14.12 -1.93
N GLN A 42 -0.11 -15.18 -2.16
CA GLN A 42 -1.56 -15.11 -1.98
C GLN A 42 -1.94 -14.81 -0.52
N ILE A 43 -1.30 -15.46 0.44
CA ILE A 43 -1.53 -15.20 1.86
C ILE A 43 -1.07 -13.78 2.21
N ASP A 44 0.09 -13.36 1.71
CA ASP A 44 0.63 -12.03 1.99
C ASP A 44 -0.31 -10.92 1.48
N ALA A 45 -0.72 -11.02 0.22
CA ALA A 45 -1.60 -10.04 -0.43
C ALA A 45 -3.01 -9.99 0.16
N HIS A 46 -3.59 -11.13 0.54
CA HIS A 46 -5.00 -11.21 0.97
C HIS A 46 -5.19 -11.18 2.49
N TYR A 47 -4.20 -11.58 3.29
CA TYR A 47 -4.34 -11.70 4.75
C TYR A 47 -3.34 -10.83 5.52
N LEU A 48 -2.05 -10.89 5.22
CA LEU A 48 -1.05 -10.14 5.98
C LEU A 48 -1.17 -8.65 5.68
N MET A 49 -1.24 -8.28 4.40
CA MET A 49 -1.37 -6.90 3.96
C MET A 49 -2.57 -6.20 4.61
N PRO A 50 -3.82 -6.70 4.55
CA PRO A 50 -4.96 -6.02 5.18
C PRO A 50 -4.86 -5.95 6.71
N LYS A 51 -4.27 -6.97 7.35
CA LYS A 51 -4.14 -7.05 8.80
C LYS A 51 -3.08 -6.08 9.32
N ILE A 52 -1.96 -5.94 8.61
CA ILE A 52 -0.87 -5.01 8.95
C ILE A 52 -1.26 -3.57 8.58
N MET A 53 -1.87 -3.37 7.40
CA MET A 53 -2.23 -2.05 6.87
C MET A 53 -3.53 -1.47 7.45
N GLY A 54 -4.14 -2.15 8.43
CA GLY A 54 -5.16 -1.62 9.34
C GLY A 54 -6.21 -0.71 8.69
N LYS A 55 -7.24 -1.30 8.07
CA LYS A 55 -8.42 -0.61 7.49
C LYS A 55 -8.04 0.58 6.59
N SER A 56 -7.92 0.30 5.29
CA SER A 56 -7.72 1.28 4.20
C SER A 56 -8.32 2.65 4.50
N ILE A 57 -7.54 3.70 4.28
CA ILE A 57 -7.97 5.09 4.37
C ILE A 57 -9.19 5.25 3.44
N GLN A 58 -10.40 5.24 4.01
CA GLN A 58 -11.67 5.34 3.27
C GLN A 58 -11.87 6.78 2.76
N LEU A 59 -11.00 7.30 1.91
CA LEU A 59 -11.18 8.61 1.30
C LEU A 59 -12.41 8.57 0.41
N HIS A 60 -13.32 9.53 0.62
CA HIS A 60 -14.48 9.66 -0.23
C HIS A 60 -14.01 10.04 -1.65
N PRO A 61 -14.48 9.39 -2.73
CA PRO A 61 -14.01 9.64 -4.10
C PRO A 61 -14.06 11.12 -4.51
N VAL A 62 -15.06 11.86 -4.01
CA VAL A 62 -15.19 13.30 -4.25
C VAL A 62 -13.98 14.10 -3.73
N LEU A 63 -13.46 13.76 -2.55
CA LEU A 63 -12.29 14.46 -1.98
C LEU A 63 -11.03 14.21 -2.80
N LEU A 64 -10.90 13.02 -3.40
CA LEU A 64 -9.80 12.70 -4.30
C LEU A 64 -9.87 13.53 -5.57
N ILE A 65 -11.05 13.59 -6.21
CA ILE A 65 -11.26 14.37 -7.44
C ILE A 65 -11.01 15.86 -7.18
N LEU A 66 -11.53 16.41 -6.08
CA LEU A 66 -11.29 17.81 -5.71
C LEU A 66 -9.81 18.08 -5.45
N SER A 67 -9.12 17.21 -4.71
CA SER A 67 -7.69 17.37 -4.45
C SER A 67 -6.86 17.29 -5.74
N LEU A 68 -7.21 16.39 -6.66
CA LEU A 68 -6.56 16.26 -7.96
C LEU A 68 -6.75 17.52 -8.81
N LEU A 69 -7.96 18.08 -8.86
CA LEU A 69 -8.25 19.33 -9.57
C LEU A 69 -7.46 20.51 -9.00
N ILE A 70 -7.44 20.64 -7.67
CA ILE A 70 -6.71 21.70 -6.97
C ILE A 70 -5.20 21.54 -7.19
N GLY A 71 -4.67 20.32 -7.00
CA GLY A 71 -3.26 20.00 -7.20
C GLY A 71 -2.82 20.25 -8.64
N ALA A 72 -3.60 19.78 -9.61
CA ALA A 72 -3.34 20.00 -11.03
C ALA A 72 -3.27 21.50 -11.37
N LYS A 73 -4.17 22.31 -10.80
CA LYS A 73 -4.18 23.76 -11.04
C LYS A 73 -2.99 24.48 -10.41
N LEU A 74 -2.53 24.04 -9.23
CA LEU A 74 -1.45 24.70 -8.50
C LEU A 74 -0.05 24.32 -9.00
N PHE A 75 0.19 23.03 -9.24
CA PHE A 75 1.52 22.48 -9.55
C PHE A 75 1.53 21.58 -10.79
N GLY A 76 0.47 21.55 -11.60
CA GLY A 76 0.39 20.74 -12.81
C GLY A 76 0.51 19.25 -12.52
N ILE A 77 1.36 18.57 -13.28
CA ILE A 77 1.63 17.12 -13.14
C ILE A 77 2.17 16.75 -11.76
N LEU A 78 3.05 17.59 -11.18
CA LEU A 78 3.55 17.33 -9.82
C LEU A 78 2.42 17.42 -8.78
N GLY A 79 1.48 18.35 -8.99
CA GLY A 79 0.31 18.47 -8.13
C GLY A 79 -0.62 17.27 -8.21
N LEU A 80 -0.78 16.66 -9.38
CA LEU A 80 -1.53 15.41 -9.54
C LEU A 80 -0.86 14.25 -8.77
N LEU A 81 0.47 14.15 -8.83
CA LEU A 81 1.24 13.11 -8.13
C LEU A 81 1.06 13.18 -6.60
N PHE A 82 1.08 14.40 -6.04
CA PHE A 82 1.00 14.60 -4.59
C PHE A 82 -0.42 14.86 -4.06
N ALA A 83 -1.42 15.07 -4.92
CA ALA A 83 -2.79 15.38 -4.50
C ALA A 83 -3.43 14.31 -3.59
N VAL A 84 -3.21 13.03 -3.90
CA VAL A 84 -3.75 11.89 -3.15
C VAL A 84 -3.16 11.78 -1.75
N PRO A 85 -1.82 11.71 -1.56
CA PRO A 85 -1.24 11.63 -0.22
C PRO A 85 -1.53 12.87 0.63
N VAL A 86 -1.52 14.08 0.04
CA VAL A 86 -1.87 15.30 0.78
C VAL A 86 -3.32 15.27 1.25
N ALA A 87 -4.27 14.86 0.40
CA ALA A 87 -5.67 14.70 0.81
C ALA A 87 -5.85 13.67 1.92
N ALA A 88 -5.10 12.57 1.88
CA ALA A 88 -5.10 11.55 2.92
C ALA A 88 -4.65 12.13 4.27
N VAL A 89 -3.54 12.87 4.28
CA VAL A 89 -3.00 13.53 5.48
C VAL A 89 -3.99 14.56 6.03
N CYS A 90 -4.53 15.43 5.18
CA CYS A 90 -5.53 16.42 5.60
C CYS A 90 -6.76 15.75 6.22
N LYS A 91 -7.26 14.65 5.64
CA LYS A 91 -8.39 13.91 6.20
C LYS A 91 -8.08 13.33 7.58
N VAL A 92 -6.90 12.75 7.77
CA VAL A 92 -6.48 12.19 9.06
C VAL A 92 -6.37 13.28 10.11
N LEU A 93 -5.76 14.42 9.77
CA LEU A 93 -5.68 15.59 10.64
C LEU A 93 -7.06 16.10 11.05
N TYR A 94 -7.97 16.28 10.09
CA TYR A 94 -9.34 16.72 10.37
C TYR A 94 -10.08 15.75 11.31
N LYS A 95 -9.97 14.44 11.04
CA LYS A 95 -10.58 13.41 11.89
C LYS A 95 -10.02 13.46 13.31
N HIS A 96 -8.72 13.63 13.47
CA HIS A 96 -8.07 13.68 14.77
C HIS A 96 -8.44 14.93 15.57
N LEU A 97 -8.47 16.10 14.92
CA LEU A 97 -8.87 17.37 15.56
C LEU A 97 -10.35 17.37 15.96
N TRP A 98 -11.23 16.77 15.16
CA TRP A 98 -12.65 16.67 15.51
C TRP A 98 -12.89 15.78 16.74
N HIS A 99 -12.24 14.60 16.80
CA HIS A 99 -12.36 13.71 17.96
C HIS A 99 -11.78 14.34 19.23
N PHE A 100 -10.74 15.18 19.11
CA PHE A 100 -10.21 15.94 20.24
C PHE A 100 -11.18 17.01 20.78
N SER A 101 -12.15 17.46 19.98
CA SER A 101 -13.13 18.45 20.40
C SER A 101 -14.35 17.86 21.12
N GLU A 102 -14.61 16.55 21.01
CA GLU A 102 -15.71 15.88 21.74
C GLU A 102 -15.34 15.57 23.20
N ASP A 103 -14.07 15.34 23.51
CA ASP A 103 -13.60 15.12 24.89
C ASP A 103 -13.74 16.37 25.79
N LYS A 104 -13.84 17.56 25.21
CA LYS A 104 -14.08 18.81 25.96
C LYS A 104 -15.54 19.10 26.30
N LYS A 105 -16.50 18.29 25.81
CA LYS A 105 -17.94 18.50 26.11
C LYS A 105 -18.46 17.67 27.28
N VAL A 106 -17.64 16.80 27.88
CA VAL A 106 -18.03 15.92 29.01
C VAL A 106 -17.21 16.21 30.28
N GLN A 107 -16.52 17.36 30.35
CA GLN A 107 -16.01 17.92 31.61
C GLN A 107 -16.65 19.27 31.90
#